data_AF-A0A7S8IFK9-F1
#
_entry.id   AF-A0A7S8IFK9-F1
#
_cell.length_a   1.000
_cell.length_b   1.000
_cell.length_c   1.000
_cell.angle_alpha   90.00
_cell.angle_beta   90.00
_cell.angle_gamma   90.00
#
_symmetry.space_group_name_H-M   'P 1'
#
loop_
_entity.id
_entity.type
_entity.pdbx_description
1 polymer ?
#
loop_
_entity_poly.entity_id
_entity_poly.type
_entity_poly.pdbx_seq_one_letter_code
_entity_poly.pdbx_strand_id
1 'polypeptide(L)'
;MNDTSLNKSSYDSLEEERLATCPIKPRCKHPDDEMMLRSIRSDRLLCSYCYVHTPTGYMGKEEAKASDDRFFTGTSRDYLITAGIIFPAALIVCIITLFVAGFGGFFSWMIAIFIGTAAGSYIATLARQATGRRVGRQSATVAIIAVALAAILTPTVYIFLRFGVLTFNVEAIINIPLILCAGTMGAAIYNRFMRRI
;
A
#
# COMPACT_ATOMS: atom_id res chain seq x y z
N MET A 1 -38.11 -36.40 -23.47
CA MET A 1 -37.79 -35.33 -24.44
C MET A 1 -38.38 -33.96 -24.04
N ASN A 2 -38.94 -33.79 -22.84
CA ASN A 2 -39.65 -32.55 -22.44
C ASN A 2 -38.94 -31.74 -21.33
N ASP A 3 -37.79 -32.21 -20.84
CA ASP A 3 -37.13 -31.61 -19.67
C ASP A 3 -36.14 -30.50 -20.07
N THR A 4 -35.56 -30.59 -21.27
CA THR A 4 -34.64 -29.59 -21.81
C THR A 4 -35.35 -28.33 -22.30
N SER A 5 -36.58 -28.44 -22.80
CA SER A 5 -37.39 -27.29 -23.24
C SER A 5 -37.89 -26.45 -22.06
N LEU A 6 -38.29 -27.08 -20.96
CA LEU A 6 -38.68 -26.39 -19.72
C LEU A 6 -37.49 -25.67 -19.08
N ASN A 7 -36.31 -26.30 -19.06
CA ASN A 7 -35.11 -25.69 -18.49
C ASN A 7 -34.66 -24.47 -19.31
N LYS A 8 -34.68 -24.57 -20.65
CA LYS A 8 -34.33 -23.46 -21.55
C LYS A 8 -35.22 -22.23 -21.35
N SER A 9 -36.53 -22.41 -21.22
CA SER A 9 -37.45 -21.30 -20.94
C SER A 9 -37.16 -20.61 -19.61
N SER A 10 -36.71 -21.35 -18.59
CA SER A 10 -36.32 -20.76 -17.32
C SER A 10 -35.02 -19.96 -17.44
N TYR A 11 -34.03 -20.43 -18.20
CA TYR A 11 -32.78 -19.70 -18.42
C TYR A 11 -32.98 -18.41 -19.19
N ASP A 12 -33.79 -18.43 -20.25
CA ASP A 12 -34.07 -17.24 -21.08
C ASP A 12 -34.70 -16.11 -20.23
N SER A 13 -35.60 -16.45 -19.29
CA SER A 13 -36.22 -15.46 -18.38
C SER A 13 -35.22 -14.82 -17.39
N LEU A 14 -34.26 -15.59 -16.91
CA LEU A 14 -33.22 -15.12 -15.98
C LEU A 14 -32.17 -14.27 -16.71
N GLU A 15 -31.99 -14.48 -18.02
CA GLU A 15 -31.12 -13.67 -18.87
C GLU A 15 -31.70 -12.27 -19.13
N GLU A 16 -33.00 -12.17 -19.40
CA GLU A 16 -33.68 -10.87 -19.54
C GLU A 16 -33.60 -10.05 -18.24
N GLU A 17 -33.83 -10.68 -17.08
CA GLU A 17 -33.72 -10.03 -15.77
C GLU A 17 -32.28 -9.53 -15.48
N ARG A 18 -31.25 -10.28 -15.92
CA ARG A 18 -29.84 -9.85 -15.87
C ARG A 18 -29.58 -8.60 -16.70
N LEU A 19 -30.06 -8.59 -17.95
CA LEU A 19 -29.86 -7.47 -18.87
C LEU A 19 -30.55 -6.19 -18.40
N ALA A 20 -31.66 -6.33 -17.68
CA ALA A 20 -32.36 -5.21 -17.06
C ALA A 20 -31.62 -4.66 -15.82
N THR A 21 -30.95 -5.51 -15.06
CA THR A 21 -30.37 -5.16 -13.75
C THR A 21 -28.88 -4.77 -13.81
N CYS A 22 -28.16 -5.08 -14.90
CA CYS A 22 -26.73 -4.81 -15.01
C CYS A 22 -26.42 -3.32 -15.32
N PRO A 23 -25.64 -2.62 -14.48
CA PRO A 23 -25.24 -1.23 -14.75
C PRO A 23 -24.12 -1.13 -15.80
N ILE A 24 -23.39 -2.22 -16.10
CA ILE A 24 -22.27 -2.24 -17.05
C ILE A 24 -22.74 -2.82 -18.40
N LYS A 25 -23.64 -2.08 -19.06
CA LYS A 25 -24.25 -2.50 -20.33
C LYS A 25 -23.28 -2.77 -21.51
N PRO A 26 -22.05 -2.21 -21.62
CA PRO A 26 -21.23 -2.46 -22.81
C PRO A 26 -20.30 -3.70 -22.73
N ARG A 27 -20.14 -4.37 -21.57
CA ARG A 27 -19.17 -5.49 -21.42
C ARG A 27 -19.78 -6.89 -21.35
N CYS A 28 -21.09 -7.01 -21.17
CA CYS A 28 -21.80 -8.29 -21.18
C CYS A 28 -22.22 -8.73 -22.59
N LYS A 29 -21.37 -8.49 -23.59
CA LYS A 29 -21.73 -8.69 -25.01
C LYS A 29 -21.55 -10.13 -25.49
N HIS A 30 -21.21 -11.07 -24.59
CA HIS A 30 -21.08 -12.48 -24.92
C HIS A 30 -22.08 -13.28 -24.06
N PRO A 31 -23.09 -13.92 -24.68
CA PRO A 31 -24.19 -14.58 -23.96
C PRO A 31 -23.87 -16.00 -23.50
N ASP A 32 -22.70 -16.53 -23.82
CA ASP A 32 -22.45 -17.98 -23.79
C ASP A 32 -21.94 -18.54 -22.44
N ASP A 33 -21.94 -17.75 -21.36
CA ASP A 33 -21.47 -18.24 -20.05
C ASP A 33 -22.64 -18.65 -19.14
N GLU A 34 -22.91 -19.95 -19.13
CA GLU A 34 -24.00 -20.69 -18.47
C GLU A 34 -24.01 -20.59 -16.92
N MET A 35 -23.17 -19.75 -16.32
CA MET A 35 -22.98 -19.68 -14.86
C MET A 35 -23.82 -18.56 -14.25
N MET A 36 -24.98 -18.93 -13.69
CA MET A 36 -25.86 -18.00 -13.00
C MET A 36 -25.56 -17.89 -11.50
N LEU A 37 -24.65 -16.99 -11.13
CA LEU A 37 -24.31 -16.68 -9.72
C LEU A 37 -25.08 -15.45 -9.22
N ARG A 38 -25.42 -15.41 -7.94
CA ARG A 38 -26.14 -14.30 -7.28
C ARG A 38 -25.20 -13.53 -6.36
N SER A 39 -25.23 -12.19 -6.41
CA SER A 39 -24.38 -11.32 -5.58
C SER A 39 -24.83 -11.38 -4.12
N ILE A 40 -23.89 -11.51 -3.18
CA ILE A 40 -24.23 -11.52 -1.75
C ILE A 40 -24.77 -10.18 -1.24
N ARG A 41 -24.49 -9.06 -1.93
CA ARG A 41 -24.82 -7.71 -1.44
C ARG A 41 -26.11 -7.15 -2.02
N SER A 42 -26.26 -7.23 -3.34
CA SER A 42 -27.41 -6.67 -4.07
C SER A 42 -28.38 -7.71 -4.58
N ASP A 43 -28.08 -8.99 -4.34
CA ASP A 43 -28.89 -10.12 -4.79
C ASP A 43 -29.12 -10.19 -6.31
N ARG A 44 -28.39 -9.37 -7.08
CA ARG A 44 -28.47 -9.39 -8.55
C ARG A 44 -27.72 -10.59 -9.12
N LEU A 45 -28.15 -10.99 -10.30
CA LEU A 45 -27.52 -12.04 -11.08
C LEU A 45 -26.24 -11.52 -11.78
N LEU A 46 -25.13 -12.25 -11.63
CA LEU A 46 -23.78 -11.92 -12.13
C LEU A 46 -23.33 -12.88 -13.23
N CYS A 47 -22.72 -12.37 -14.30
CA CYS A 47 -22.03 -13.20 -15.30
C CYS A 47 -20.61 -13.57 -14.85
N SER A 48 -20.01 -14.55 -15.53
CA SER A 48 -18.64 -15.03 -15.32
C SER A 48 -17.59 -13.90 -15.32
N TYR A 49 -17.80 -12.89 -16.17
CA TYR A 49 -16.89 -11.77 -16.32
C TYR A 49 -17.08 -10.69 -15.24
N CYS A 50 -18.25 -10.57 -14.63
CA CYS A 50 -18.58 -9.49 -13.70
C CYS A 50 -18.38 -9.85 -12.22
N TYR A 51 -18.15 -11.13 -11.87
CA TYR A 51 -17.98 -11.52 -10.48
C TYR A 51 -16.52 -11.36 -9.98
N VAL A 52 -16.40 -11.19 -8.67
CA VAL A 52 -15.17 -11.28 -7.89
C VAL A 52 -15.43 -12.26 -6.76
N HIS A 53 -14.52 -13.22 -6.58
CA HIS A 53 -14.55 -14.13 -5.44
C HIS A 53 -14.15 -13.39 -4.16
N THR A 54 -15.03 -13.44 -3.17
CA THR A 54 -14.74 -13.01 -1.80
C THR A 54 -14.82 -14.24 -0.89
N PRO A 55 -14.16 -14.25 0.28
CA PRO A 55 -14.18 -15.42 1.19
C PRO A 55 -15.59 -15.82 1.63
N THR A 56 -16.56 -14.90 1.58
CA THR A 56 -17.95 -15.13 1.97
C THR A 56 -18.89 -15.43 0.80
N GLY A 57 -18.42 -15.36 -0.45
CA GLY A 57 -19.25 -15.60 -1.65
C GLY A 57 -18.86 -14.76 -2.86
N TYR A 58 -19.83 -14.54 -3.75
CA TYR A 58 -19.62 -13.81 -5.01
C TYR A 58 -20.12 -12.37 -4.90
N MET A 59 -19.36 -11.44 -5.46
CA MET A 59 -19.68 -10.01 -5.45
C MET A 59 -19.45 -9.39 -6.83
N GLY A 60 -20.24 -8.38 -7.20
CA GLY A 60 -20.03 -7.66 -8.45
C GLY A 60 -18.79 -6.75 -8.41
N LYS A 61 -18.09 -6.64 -9.53
CA LYS A 61 -16.90 -5.77 -9.67
C LYS A 61 -17.16 -4.31 -9.26
N GLU A 62 -18.31 -3.72 -9.60
CA GLU A 62 -18.63 -2.35 -9.18
C GLU A 62 -18.83 -2.22 -7.66
N GLU A 63 -19.39 -3.24 -7.01
CA GLU A 63 -19.63 -3.23 -5.57
C GLU A 63 -18.36 -3.51 -4.78
N ALA A 64 -17.51 -4.40 -5.31
CA ALA A 64 -16.19 -4.65 -4.78
C ALA A 64 -15.37 -3.35 -4.86
N LYS A 65 -15.39 -2.66 -6.01
CA LYS A 65 -14.71 -1.38 -6.20
C LYS A 65 -15.27 -0.26 -5.29
N ALA A 66 -16.59 -0.15 -5.16
CA ALA A 66 -17.21 0.82 -4.25
C ALA A 66 -16.94 0.53 -2.77
N SER A 67 -16.68 -0.74 -2.41
CA SER A 67 -16.20 -1.09 -1.07
C SER A 67 -14.76 -0.63 -0.89
N ASP A 68 -13.90 -0.92 -1.88
CA ASP A 68 -12.49 -0.53 -1.91
C ASP A 68 -12.33 0.99 -1.78
N ASP A 69 -13.09 1.76 -2.57
CA ASP A 69 -13.09 3.23 -2.56
C ASP A 69 -13.53 3.82 -1.20
N ARG A 70 -14.39 3.10 -0.45
CA ARG A 70 -14.83 3.52 0.88
C ARG A 70 -13.74 3.31 1.94
N PHE A 71 -12.85 2.35 1.75
CA PHE A 71 -11.67 2.13 2.59
C PHE A 71 -10.50 3.04 2.19
N PHE A 72 -10.35 3.32 0.89
CA PHE A 72 -9.29 4.16 0.34
C PHE A 72 -9.71 5.64 0.23
N THR A 73 -9.96 6.31 1.36
CA THR A 73 -10.22 7.76 1.41
C THR A 73 -8.93 8.61 1.39
N GLY A 74 -7.92 8.20 0.62
CA GLY A 74 -6.62 8.89 0.59
C GLY A 74 -6.68 10.14 -0.29
N THR A 75 -6.65 11.33 0.31
CA THR A 75 -6.56 12.59 -0.44
C THR A 75 -5.10 12.88 -0.83
N SER A 76 -4.84 13.56 -1.96
CA SER A 76 -3.47 13.94 -2.37
C SER A 76 -2.73 14.76 -1.31
N ARG A 77 -3.45 15.53 -0.48
CA ARG A 77 -2.91 16.24 0.69
C ARG A 77 -2.39 15.29 1.78
N ASP A 78 -3.03 14.14 1.98
CA ASP A 78 -2.61 13.17 3.00
C ASP A 78 -1.26 12.53 2.63
N TYR A 79 -0.97 12.37 1.32
CA TYR A 79 0.35 11.94 0.85
C TYR A 79 1.42 12.99 1.11
N LEU A 80 1.13 14.29 0.94
CA LEU A 80 2.09 15.36 1.21
C LEU A 80 2.39 15.49 2.71
N ILE A 81 1.37 15.35 3.57
CA ILE A 81 1.53 15.36 5.03
C ILE A 81 2.36 14.14 5.47
N THR A 82 2.08 12.96 4.89
CA THR A 82 2.84 11.73 5.18
C THR A 82 4.31 11.91 4.79
N ALA A 83 4.58 12.40 3.59
CA ALA A 83 5.94 12.65 3.13
C ALA A 83 6.64 13.71 4.00
N GLY A 84 5.94 14.79 4.35
CA GLY A 84 6.45 15.88 5.17
C GLY A 84 6.79 15.48 6.60
N ILE A 85 6.21 14.41 7.15
CA ILE A 85 6.54 13.91 8.49
C ILE A 85 7.62 12.82 8.42
N ILE A 86 7.48 11.89 7.47
CA ILE A 86 8.41 10.75 7.36
C ILE A 86 9.79 11.21 6.92
N PHE A 87 9.88 12.15 5.99
CA PHE A 87 11.16 12.65 5.48
C PHE A 87 12.06 13.26 6.58
N PRO A 88 11.65 14.28 7.35
CA PRO A 88 12.50 14.85 8.39
C PRO A 88 12.75 13.87 9.53
N ALA A 89 11.77 13.04 9.90
CA ALA A 89 11.95 12.05 10.96
C ALA A 89 12.98 10.97 10.56
N ALA A 90 12.93 10.48 9.31
CA ALA A 90 13.91 9.55 8.78
C ALA A 90 15.30 10.18 8.71
N LEU A 91 15.39 11.44 8.29
CA LEU A 91 16.65 12.18 8.22
C LEU A 91 17.32 12.26 9.61
N ILE A 92 16.57 12.66 10.64
CA ILE A 92 17.07 12.74 12.03
C ILE A 92 17.59 11.38 12.51
N VAL A 93 16.82 10.32 12.27
CA VAL A 93 17.21 8.96 12.69
C VAL A 93 18.47 8.50 11.98
N CYS A 94 18.56 8.69 10.66
CA CYS A 94 19.75 8.32 9.90
C CYS A 94 21.00 9.11 10.33
N ILE A 95 20.87 10.39 10.70
CA ILE A 95 21.97 11.18 11.27
C ILE A 95 22.43 10.58 12.60
N ILE A 96 21.50 10.25 13.49
CA ILE A 96 21.81 9.62 14.79
C ILE A 96 22.54 8.29 14.57
N THR A 97 22.06 7.47 13.62
CA THR A 97 22.70 6.20 13.28
C THR A 97 24.14 6.40 12.78
N LEU A 98 24.41 7.41 11.93
CA LEU A 98 25.78 7.70 11.48
C LEU A 98 26.68 8.17 12.61
N PHE A 99 26.15 8.99 13.53
CA PHE A 99 26.91 9.46 14.70
C PHE A 99 27.29 8.30 15.62
N VAL A 100 26.34 7.40 15.90
CA VAL A 100 26.57 6.19 16.71
C VAL A 100 27.49 5.20 15.98
N ALA A 101 27.36 5.06 14.67
CA ALA A 101 28.20 4.18 13.87
C ALA A 101 29.66 4.68 13.79
N GLY A 102 29.88 6.00 13.86
CA GLY A 102 31.20 6.62 13.89
C GLY A 102 32.03 6.28 15.13
N PHE A 103 31.42 5.78 16.20
CA PHE A 103 32.14 5.29 17.40
C PHE A 103 32.88 3.96 17.18
N GLY A 104 32.75 3.33 16.01
CA GLY A 104 33.69 2.31 15.52
C GLY A 104 33.70 1.02 16.33
N GLY A 105 32.84 0.07 15.97
CA GLY A 105 32.90 -1.28 16.53
C GLY A 105 32.00 -2.28 15.81
N PHE A 106 32.28 -3.56 15.97
CA PHE A 106 31.46 -4.69 15.48
C PHE A 106 29.98 -4.57 15.86
N PHE A 107 29.68 -3.94 17.01
CA PHE A 107 28.33 -3.69 17.49
C PHE A 107 27.54 -2.62 16.71
N SER A 108 28.20 -1.80 15.88
CA SER A 108 27.57 -0.72 15.11
C SER A 108 26.45 -1.21 14.20
N TRP A 109 26.67 -2.33 13.50
CA TRP A 109 25.65 -2.93 12.63
C TRP A 109 24.45 -3.44 13.46
N MET A 110 24.68 -4.16 14.56
CA MET A 110 23.60 -4.64 15.43
C MET A 110 22.73 -3.47 15.91
N ILE A 111 23.35 -2.40 16.41
CA ILE A 111 22.65 -1.20 16.88
C ILE A 111 21.87 -0.53 15.75
N ALA A 112 22.42 -0.45 14.54
CA ALA A 112 21.73 0.12 13.38
C ALA A 112 20.44 -0.62 13.03
N ILE A 113 20.39 -1.96 13.18
CA ILE A 113 19.17 -2.75 12.95
C ILE A 113 18.10 -2.45 14.02
N PHE A 114 18.51 -2.39 15.29
CA PHE A 114 17.59 -2.09 16.39
C PHE A 114 17.03 -0.67 16.29
N ILE A 115 17.89 0.31 16.02
CA ILE A 115 17.49 1.71 15.83
C ILE A 115 16.57 1.83 14.60
N GLY A 116 16.96 1.26 13.46
CA GLY A 116 16.17 1.34 12.23
C GLY A 116 14.77 0.75 12.39
N THR A 117 14.66 -0.42 13.03
CA THR A 117 13.36 -1.07 13.28
C THR A 117 12.51 -0.30 14.29
N ALA A 118 13.10 0.11 15.42
CA ALA A 118 12.40 0.86 16.46
C ALA A 118 11.89 2.21 15.93
N ALA A 119 12.77 2.96 15.28
CA ALA A 119 12.46 4.26 14.69
C ALA A 119 11.45 4.15 13.54
N GLY A 120 11.60 3.17 12.64
CA GLY A 120 10.64 2.93 11.57
C GLY A 120 9.24 2.64 12.09
N SER A 121 9.13 1.85 13.15
CA SER A 121 7.85 1.57 13.80
C SER A 121 7.21 2.81 14.43
N TYR A 122 8.02 3.68 15.04
CA TYR A 122 7.58 4.90 15.69
C TYR A 122 7.10 5.93 14.67
N ILE A 123 7.89 6.14 13.61
CA ILE A 123 7.60 7.08 12.52
C ILE A 123 6.33 6.67 11.77
N ALA A 124 6.14 5.37 11.49
CA ALA A 124 4.91 4.87 10.90
C ALA A 124 3.67 5.07 11.80
N THR A 125 3.84 5.23 13.11
CA THR A 125 2.73 5.51 14.03
C THR A 125 2.39 6.99 14.02
N LEU A 126 3.39 7.85 14.11
CA LEU A 126 3.24 9.31 14.04
C LEU A 126 2.62 9.74 12.72
N ALA A 127 3.14 9.25 11.59
CA ALA A 127 2.62 9.58 10.27
C ALA A 127 1.13 9.20 10.13
N ARG A 128 0.73 8.04 10.67
CA ARG A 128 -0.68 7.60 10.65
C ARG A 128 -1.57 8.38 11.60
N GLN A 129 -1.05 8.82 12.74
CA GLN A 129 -1.81 9.65 13.66
C GLN A 129 -2.07 11.03 13.03
N ALA A 130 -1.07 11.58 12.34
CA ALA A 130 -1.18 12.85 11.64
C ALA A 130 -2.13 12.81 10.42
N THR A 131 -2.21 11.69 9.70
CA THR A 131 -3.18 11.53 8.59
C THR A 131 -4.57 11.07 9.04
N GLY A 132 -4.85 11.03 10.34
CA GLY A 132 -6.15 10.63 10.86
C GLY A 132 -6.49 9.17 10.56
N ARG A 133 -5.49 8.29 10.43
CA ARG A 133 -5.61 6.84 10.12
C ARG A 133 -6.22 6.55 8.74
N ARG A 134 -6.30 7.53 7.84
CA ARG A 134 -6.74 7.33 6.45
C ARG A 134 -5.62 6.64 5.69
N VAL A 135 -5.85 5.40 5.27
CA VAL A 135 -4.85 4.60 4.54
C VAL A 135 -5.16 4.71 3.06
N GLY A 136 -4.30 5.40 2.31
CA GLY A 136 -4.37 5.46 0.86
C GLY A 136 -3.55 4.33 0.24
N ARG A 137 -3.99 3.78 -0.90
CA ARG A 137 -3.28 2.68 -1.59
C ARG A 137 -1.82 3.03 -1.96
N GLN A 138 -1.50 4.32 -2.08
CA GLN A 138 -0.15 4.81 -2.40
C GLN A 138 0.65 5.30 -1.19
N SER A 139 0.12 5.27 0.03
CA SER A 139 0.81 5.85 1.20
C SER A 139 2.08 5.08 1.55
N ALA A 140 2.08 3.75 1.32
CA ALA A 140 3.26 2.91 1.52
C ALA A 140 4.39 3.25 0.52
N THR A 141 4.06 3.45 -0.75
CA THR A 141 5.05 3.79 -1.79
C THR A 141 5.67 5.16 -1.53
N VAL A 142 4.85 6.16 -1.17
CA VAL A 142 5.33 7.50 -0.83
C VAL A 142 6.26 7.46 0.40
N ALA A 143 5.92 6.64 1.40
CA ALA A 143 6.76 6.49 2.59
C ALA A 143 8.13 5.86 2.27
N ILE A 144 8.17 4.83 1.41
CA ILE A 144 9.43 4.20 0.97
C ILE A 144 10.29 5.21 0.21
N ILE A 145 9.70 5.95 -0.73
CA ILE A 145 10.41 6.97 -1.51
C ILE A 145 10.96 8.06 -0.58
N ALA A 146 10.18 8.50 0.42
CA ALA A 146 10.64 9.50 1.39
C ALA A 146 11.84 9.00 2.21
N VAL A 147 11.84 7.73 2.64
CA VAL A 147 12.97 7.13 3.37
C VAL A 147 14.19 6.99 2.46
N ALA A 148 14.01 6.59 1.20
CA ALA A 148 15.10 6.48 0.24
C ALA A 148 15.75 7.85 -0.03
N LEU A 149 14.94 8.89 -0.25
CA LEU A 149 15.43 10.27 -0.42
C LEU A 149 16.13 10.78 0.84
N ALA A 150 15.58 10.48 2.02
CA ALA A 150 16.21 10.86 3.28
C ALA A 150 17.57 10.16 3.45
N ALA A 151 17.68 8.87 3.14
CA ALA A 151 18.94 8.12 3.23
C ALA A 151 20.02 8.69 2.29
N ILE A 152 19.64 9.13 1.09
CA ILE A 152 20.57 9.76 0.14
C ILE A 152 21.01 11.15 0.64
N LEU A 153 20.09 11.95 1.21
CA LEU A 153 20.43 13.28 1.73
C LEU A 153 21.22 13.25 3.05
N THR A 154 21.01 12.23 3.88
CA THR A 154 21.61 12.12 5.23
C THR A 154 23.13 12.33 5.23
N PRO A 155 23.95 11.64 4.40
CA PRO A 155 25.40 11.81 4.43
C PRO A 155 25.83 13.24 4.08
N THR A 156 25.15 13.89 3.13
CA THR A 156 25.40 15.30 2.78
C THR A 156 25.12 16.23 3.96
N VAL A 157 23.99 16.03 4.65
CA VAL A 157 23.62 16.84 5.82
C VAL A 157 24.54 16.57 7.02
N TYR A 158 24.93 15.32 7.25
CA TYR A 158 25.82 14.93 8.34
C TYR A 158 27.21 15.58 8.23
N ILE A 159 27.79 15.58 7.01
CA ILE A 159 29.10 16.19 6.76
C ILE A 159 29.02 17.71 6.87
N PHE A 160 27.94 18.31 6.37
CA PHE A 160 27.69 19.74 6.57
C PHE A 160 27.66 20.11 8.06
N LEU A 161 26.98 19.30 8.89
CA LEU A 161 26.91 19.53 10.33
C LEU A 161 28.25 19.33 11.05
N ARG A 162 29.13 18.43 10.55
CA ARG A 162 30.39 18.06 11.20
C ARG A 162 31.57 18.96 10.80
N PHE A 163 31.66 19.33 9.53
CA PHE A 163 32.81 20.04 8.96
C PHE A 163 32.46 21.43 8.42
N GLY A 164 31.18 21.80 8.34
CA GLY A 164 30.75 23.10 7.80
C GLY A 164 30.91 23.24 6.29
N VAL A 165 31.21 22.14 5.58
CA VAL A 165 31.44 22.13 4.12
C VAL A 165 30.39 21.25 3.44
N LEU A 166 29.82 21.74 2.34
CA LEU A 166 28.96 20.96 1.46
C LEU A 166 29.83 20.11 0.51
N THR A 167 30.10 18.86 0.89
CA THR A 167 30.75 17.89 -0.01
C THR A 167 29.83 16.69 -0.25
N PHE A 168 29.70 16.29 -1.52
CA PHE A 168 28.99 15.08 -1.90
C PHE A 168 29.94 13.88 -1.81
N ASN A 169 29.93 13.20 -0.68
CA ASN A 169 30.73 11.98 -0.49
C ASN A 169 29.89 10.74 -0.79
N VAL A 170 30.20 10.07 -1.90
CA VAL A 170 29.55 8.80 -2.29
C VAL A 170 29.92 7.65 -1.35
N GLU A 171 31.09 7.70 -0.70
CA GLU A 171 31.52 6.66 0.24
C GLU A 171 30.61 6.55 1.46
N ALA A 172 30.09 7.69 1.93
CA ALA A 172 29.17 7.72 3.06
C ALA A 172 27.79 7.10 2.73
N ILE A 173 27.42 7.03 1.44
CA ILE A 173 26.21 6.34 0.96
C ILE A 173 26.41 4.82 1.00
N ILE A 174 27.62 4.34 0.75
CA ILE A 174 27.97 2.91 0.71
C ILE A 174 28.17 2.33 2.13
N ASN A 175 28.10 3.16 3.17
CA ASN A 175 28.18 2.68 4.55
C ASN A 175 27.12 1.61 4.83
N ILE A 176 27.60 0.40 5.09
CA ILE A 176 26.82 -0.77 5.50
C ILE A 176 25.75 -0.39 6.54
N PRO A 177 26.07 0.24 7.70
CA PRO A 177 25.07 0.53 8.73
C PRO A 177 23.95 1.47 8.24
N LEU A 178 24.23 2.39 7.33
CA LEU A 178 23.22 3.31 6.78
C LEU A 178 22.23 2.55 5.87
N ILE A 179 22.75 1.69 5.00
CA ILE A 179 21.92 0.85 4.10
C ILE A 179 21.01 -0.05 4.91
N LEU A 180 21.52 -0.65 5.98
CA LEU A 180 20.75 -1.54 6.85
C LEU A 180 19.71 -0.78 7.68
N CYS A 181 20.06 0.41 8.17
CA CYS A 181 19.10 1.28 8.84
C CYS A 181 17.97 1.68 7.88
N ALA A 182 18.29 2.12 6.67
CA ALA A 182 17.30 2.49 5.65
C ALA A 182 16.43 1.29 5.24
N GLY A 183 17.04 0.12 5.04
CA GLY A 183 16.35 -1.11 4.68
C GLY A 183 15.40 -1.62 5.76
N THR A 184 15.87 -1.70 7.01
CA THR A 184 15.04 -2.14 8.15
C THR A 184 13.92 -1.14 8.45
N MET A 185 14.20 0.15 8.34
CA MET A 185 13.22 1.21 8.51
C MET A 185 12.14 1.18 7.41
N GLY A 186 12.54 1.03 6.15
CA GLY A 186 11.61 0.87 5.02
C GLY A 186 10.72 -0.37 5.17
N ALA A 187 11.30 -1.51 5.57
CA ALA A 187 10.57 -2.74 5.82
C ALA A 187 9.58 -2.61 6.99
N ALA A 188 9.99 -1.97 8.10
CA ALA A 188 9.12 -1.73 9.26
C ALA A 188 7.93 -0.84 8.92
N ILE A 189 8.16 0.22 8.12
CA ILE A 189 7.10 1.11 7.65
C ILE A 189 6.15 0.38 6.71
N TYR A 190 6.68 -0.33 5.71
CA TYR A 190 5.87 -1.09 4.75
C TYR A 190 4.97 -2.12 5.43
N ASN A 191 5.53 -2.95 6.30
CA ASN A 191 4.79 -3.99 7.03
C ASN A 191 3.66 -3.38 7.88
N ARG A 192 3.88 -2.21 8.48
CA ARG A 192 2.89 -1.54 9.32
C ARG A 192 1.76 -0.89 8.52
N PHE A 193 2.01 -0.51 7.28
CA PHE A 193 0.97 -0.06 6.35
C PHE A 193 0.19 -1.23 5.72
N MET A 194 0.85 -2.35 5.38
CA MET A 194 0.23 -3.53 4.76
C MET A 194 -0.57 -4.41 5.71
N ARG A 195 -0.17 -4.57 6.98
CA ARG A 195 -0.86 -5.47 7.96
C ARG A 195 -2.34 -5.15 8.27
N ARG A 196 -2.94 -4.16 7.62
CA ARG A 196 -4.31 -3.70 7.88
C ARG A 196 -5.18 -3.63 6.60
N ILE A 197 -4.64 -4.04 5.45
CA ILE A 197 -5.41 -4.39 4.24
C ILE A 197 -5.71 -5.88 4.34
#